data_AF-A0A4Q2UYM8-F1
#
_entry.id   AF-A0A4Q2UYM8-F1
#
_cell.length_a   1.000
_cell.length_b   1.000
_cell.length_c   1.000
_cell.angle_alpha   90.00
_cell.angle_beta   90.00
_cell.angle_gamma   90.00
#
_symmetry.space_group_name_H-M   'P 1'
#
loop_
_entity.id
_entity.type
_entity.pdbx_description
1 polymer ?
#
loop_
_entity_poly.entity_id
_entity_poly.type
_entity_poly.pdbx_seq_one_letter_code
_entity_poly.pdbx_strand_id
1 'polypeptide(L)'
;MQLTKRYISLSVQRLWDIDGYHNYFFDQAGQLYRFTARGDVKTVRRTMKRYTQGYVLTSKFYSLTQLRPLLRRHVPTDYLMGS
;
A
#
# COMPACT_ATOMS: atom_id res chain seq x y z
N MET A 1 24.24 -13.89 -16.81
CA MET A 1 22.78 -13.72 -16.97
C MET A 1 22.30 -12.61 -16.04
N GLN A 2 22.15 -11.38 -16.57
CA GLN A 2 21.57 -10.27 -15.81
C GLN A 2 20.05 -10.36 -15.90
N LEU A 3 19.38 -10.61 -14.77
CA LEU A 3 17.93 -10.47 -14.65
C LEU A 3 17.60 -8.99 -14.73
N THR A 4 17.33 -8.49 -15.93
CA THR A 4 16.73 -7.17 -16.14
C THR A 4 15.36 -7.19 -15.47
N LYS A 5 15.31 -6.69 -14.24
CA LYS A 5 14.08 -6.44 -13.50
C LYS A 5 13.29 -5.41 -14.31
N ARG A 6 12.38 -5.88 -15.16
CA ARG A 6 11.44 -5.02 -15.88
C ARG A 6 10.70 -4.21 -14.82
N TYR A 7 11.06 -2.93 -14.70
CA TYR A 7 10.23 -1.95 -14.01
C TYR A 7 9.03 -1.73 -14.92
N ILE A 8 8.04 -2.61 -14.80
CA ILE A 8 6.71 -2.32 -15.30
C ILE A 8 6.26 -1.15 -14.43
N SER A 9 6.27 0.06 -14.98
CA SER A 9 5.55 1.20 -14.42
C SER A 9 4.06 0.85 -14.50
N LEU A 10 3.62 -0.04 -13.62
CA LEU A 10 2.22 -0.18 -13.31
C LEU A 10 1.85 1.16 -12.70
N SER A 11 0.98 1.90 -13.37
CA SER A 11 0.26 3.02 -12.81
C SER A 11 -0.62 2.49 -11.68
N VAL A 12 -0.02 2.23 -10.52
CA VAL A 12 -0.74 1.74 -9.34
C VAL A 12 -1.57 2.89 -8.81
N GLN A 13 -2.88 2.77 -8.91
CA GLN A 13 -3.79 3.76 -8.35
C GLN A 13 -3.88 3.58 -6.84
N ARG A 14 -3.50 4.63 -6.12
CA ARG A 14 -3.68 4.74 -4.67
C ARG A 14 -5.16 4.99 -4.38
N LEU A 15 -5.84 4.01 -3.78
CA LEU A 15 -7.29 4.07 -3.53
C LEU A 15 -7.68 4.09 -2.06
N TRP A 16 -6.90 3.43 -1.20
CA TRP A 16 -7.14 3.45 0.23
C TRP A 16 -5.86 3.72 0.98
N ASP A 17 -5.91 4.75 1.81
CA ASP A 17 -4.89 5.07 2.79
C ASP A 17 -5.10 4.31 4.08
N ILE A 18 -4.03 4.15 4.85
CA ILE A 18 -4.06 3.53 6.16
C ILE A 18 -3.73 4.60 7.20
N ASP A 19 -4.68 4.89 8.08
CA ASP A 19 -4.48 5.86 9.16
C ASP A 19 -3.30 5.46 10.06
N GLY A 20 -2.44 6.44 10.37
CA GLY A 20 -1.17 6.21 11.07
C GLY A 20 -0.05 5.57 10.24
N TYR A 21 -0.26 5.26 8.95
CA TYR A 21 0.73 4.64 8.07
C TYR A 21 0.75 5.29 6.68
N HIS A 22 1.15 6.57 6.60
CA HIS A 22 1.11 7.38 5.37
C HIS A 22 1.87 6.81 4.16
N ASN A 23 2.88 5.98 4.41
CA ASN A 23 3.68 5.36 3.35
C ASN A 23 3.03 4.09 2.79
N TYR A 24 1.89 3.65 3.31
CA TYR A 24 1.22 2.42 2.92
C TYR A 24 -0.16 2.73 2.34
N PHE A 25 -0.54 2.00 1.29
CA PHE A 25 -1.85 2.15 0.66
C PHE A 25 -2.29 0.89 -0.06
N PHE A 26 -3.60 0.73 -0.22
CA PHE A 26 -4.18 -0.31 -1.06
C PHE A 26 -4.64 0.24 -2.41
N ASP A 27 -4.56 -0.62 -3.41
CA ASP A 27 -5.18 -0.40 -4.71
C ASP A 27 -6.64 -0.91 -4.72
N GLN A 28 -7.23 -0.98 -5.92
CA GLN A 28 -8.59 -1.50 -6.13
C GLN A 28 -8.71 -3.01 -5.86
N ALA A 29 -7.66 -3.77 -6.16
CA ALA A 29 -7.64 -5.22 -5.99
C ALA A 29 -7.40 -5.65 -4.53
N GLY A 30 -7.14 -4.69 -3.63
CA GLY A 30 -6.77 -4.99 -2.24
C GLY A 30 -5.33 -5.47 -2.09
N GLN A 31 -4.46 -5.15 -3.06
CA GLN A 31 -3.02 -5.34 -2.97
C GLN A 31 -2.43 -4.17 -2.18
N LEU A 32 -1.61 -4.51 -1.18
CA LEU A 32 -0.91 -3.52 -0.35
C LEU A 32 0.38 -3.09 -1.04
N TYR A 33 0.63 -1.80 -1.03
CA TYR A 33 1.85 -1.16 -1.51
C TYR A 33 2.45 -0.28 -0.41
N ARG A 34 3.75 0.00 -0.56
CA ARG A 34 4.43 1.01 0.24
C ARG A 34 5.33 1.89 -0.61
N PHE A 35 5.42 3.17 -0.26
CA PHE A 35 6.47 4.06 -0.71
C PHE A 35 7.77 3.77 0.06
N THR A 36 8.88 3.72 -0.67
CA THR A 36 10.21 3.71 -0.07
C THR A 36 10.69 5.13 0.19
N ALA A 37 11.75 5.28 0.99
CA ALA A 37 12.39 6.59 1.22
C ALA A 37 12.88 7.28 -0.07
N ARG A 38 13.07 6.51 -1.16
CA ARG A 38 13.48 7.03 -2.47
C ARG A 38 12.31 7.39 -3.39
N GLY A 39 11.07 7.22 -2.93
CA GLY A 39 9.86 7.42 -3.73
C GLY A 39 9.42 6.19 -4.53
N ASP A 40 10.20 5.11 -4.57
CA ASP A 40 9.78 3.89 -5.28
C ASP A 40 8.57 3.24 -4.61
N VAL A 41 7.67 2.68 -5.41
CA VAL A 41 6.53 1.88 -4.95
C VAL A 41 6.92 0.41 -4.90
N LYS A 42 6.71 -0.24 -3.74
CA LYS A 42 6.94 -1.68 -3.56
C LYS A 42 5.67 -2.38 -3.11
N THR A 43 5.42 -3.55 -3.67
CA THR A 43 4.36 -4.45 -3.20
C THR A 43 4.71 -5.01 -1.83
N VAL A 44 3.72 -5.05 -0.94
CA VAL A 44 3.80 -5.73 0.36
C VAL A 44 2.98 -7.00 0.25
N ARG A 45 3.64 -8.15 0.40
CA ARG A 45 2.97 -9.44 0.31
C ARG A 45 2.12 -9.67 1.56
N ARG A 46 0.95 -10.28 1.35
CA ARG A 46 0.15 -10.83 2.45
C ARG A 46 0.92 -11.95 3.11
N THR A 47 0.88 -12.02 4.43
CA THR A 47 1.53 -13.05 5.24
C THR A 47 0.50 -13.78 6.09
N MET A 48 0.86 -15.00 6.50
CA MET A 48 0.06 -15.79 7.43
C MET A 48 0.80 -15.86 8.77
N LYS A 49 0.09 -15.58 9.87
CA LYS A 49 0.59 -15.77 11.23
C LYS A 49 -0.37 -16.70 11.96
N ARG A 50 0.10 -17.90 12.33
CA ARG A 50 -0.74 -19.03 12.78
C ARG A 50 -1.79 -19.38 11.72
N TYR A 51 -3.03 -18.96 11.93
CA TYR A 51 -4.17 -19.21 11.03
C TYR A 51 -4.77 -17.93 10.44
N THR A 52 -4.16 -16.78 10.73
CA THR A 52 -4.70 -15.47 10.36
C THR A 52 -3.90 -14.87 9.21
N GLN A 53 -4.60 -14.48 8.15
CA GLN A 53 -4.01 -13.71 7.06
C GLN A 53 -3.96 -12.21 7.39
N GLY A 54 -2.88 -11.56 6.97
CA GLY A 54 -2.68 -10.15 7.23
C GLY A 54 -1.46 -9.58 6.52
N TYR A 55 -1.04 -8.42 6.99
CA TYR A 55 0.14 -7.72 6.47
C TYR A 55 1.05 -7.31 7.61
N VAL A 56 2.34 -7.20 7.30
CA VAL A 56 3.33 -6.61 8.21
C VAL A 56 3.55 -5.16 7.79
N LEU A 57 3.12 -4.24 8.64
CA LEU A 57 3.38 -2.81 8.50
C LEU A 57 4.50 -2.48 9.47
N THR A 58 5.55 -1.83 8.96
CA THR A 58 6.83 -1.56 9.64
C THR A 58 7.47 -2.82 10.26
N SER A 59 6.99 -3.26 11.42
CA SER A 59 7.44 -4.49 12.10
C SER A 59 6.31 -5.22 12.85
N LYS A 60 5.05 -4.77 12.70
CA LYS A 60 3.90 -5.34 13.40
C LYS A 60 2.94 -6.01 12.41
N PHE A 61 2.49 -7.20 12.79
CA PHE A 61 1.48 -7.93 12.04
C PHE A 61 0.09 -7.35 12.34
N TYR A 62 -0.67 -7.08 11.30
CA TYR A 62 -2.07 -6.69 11.36
C TYR A 62 -2.90 -7.65 10.52
N SER A 63 -3.94 -8.22 11.13
CA SER A 63 -4.95 -8.97 10.37
C SER A 63 -5.76 -8.04 9.47
N LEU A 64 -6.44 -8.61 8.47
CA LEU A 64 -7.34 -7.84 7.61
C LEU A 64 -8.44 -7.11 8.43
N THR A 65 -8.96 -7.77 9.47
CA THR A 65 -9.98 -7.20 10.36
C THR A 65 -9.44 -6.01 11.16
N GLN A 66 -8.16 -6.03 11.55
CA GLN A 66 -7.51 -4.92 12.25
C GLN A 66 -7.18 -3.75 11.33
N LEU A 67 -6.91 -4.01 10.04
CA LEU A 67 -6.62 -2.95 9.07
C LEU A 67 -7.86 -2.23 8.57
N ARG A 68 -8.97 -2.95 8.37
CA ARG A 68 -10.25 -2.40 7.88
C ARG A 68 -10.67 -1.08 8.54
N PRO A 69 -10.71 -0.94 9.88
CA PRO A 69 -11.13 0.31 10.50
C PRO A 69 -10.14 1.47 10.30
N LEU A 70 -8.91 1.19 9.89
CA LEU A 70 -7.89 2.20 9.60
C LEU A 70 -7.92 2.65 8.14
N LEU A 71 -8.71 2.00 7.28
CA LEU A 71 -8.77 2.34 5.87
C LEU A 71 -9.55 3.64 5.67
N ARG A 72 -8.94 4.58 4.96
CA ARG A 72 -9.56 5.83 4.51
C ARG A 72 -9.51 5.90 3.00
N ARG A 73 -10.60 6.33 2.37
CA ARG A 73 -10.61 6.51 0.92
C ARG A 73 -9.56 7.56 0.57
N HIS A 74 -8.65 7.23 -0.33
CA HIS A 74 -7.71 8.22 -0.84
C HIS A 74 -8.51 9.24 -1.65
N VAL A 75 -8.43 10.50 -1.24
CA VAL A 75 -8.91 11.63 -2.03
C VAL A 75 -7.69 12.18 -2.73
N PRO A 76 -7.58 12.06 -4.06
CA PRO A 76 -6.54 12.75 -4.79
C PRO A 76 -6.73 14.24 -4.50
N THR A 77 -5.75 14.84 -3.84
CA THR A 77 -5.66 16.30 -3.79
C THR A 77 -5.19 16.74 -5.18
N ASP A 78 -6.06 16.58 -6.18
CA ASP A 78 -5.96 17.33 -7.41
C ASP A 78 -6.04 18.80 -7.01
N TYR A 79 -5.12 19.59 -7.55
CA TYR A 79 -4.96 21.01 -7.29
C TYR A 79 -6.28 21.77 -7.59
N LEU A 80 -7.18 21.85 -6.62
CA LEU A 80 -8.21 22.90 -6.52
C LEU A 80 -7.55 24.19 -6.00
N MET A 81 -6.60 24.72 -6.78
CA MET A 81 -6.04 26.07 -6.59
C MET A 81 -5.72 26.66 -7.98
N GLY A 82 -6.58 27.58 -8.44
CA GLY A 82 -6.46 28.37 -9.67
C GLY A 82 -7.47 27.96 -10.75
N SER A 83 -8.73 28.41 -10.86
CA SER A 83 -9.32 29.77 -10.81
C SER A 83 -8.58 30.80 -11.64
#